data_AF-A0A7V3JLH3-F1
#
_entry.id   AF-A0A7V3JLH3-F1
#
_cell.length_a   1.000
_cell.length_b   1.000
_cell.length_c   1.000
_cell.angle_alpha   90.00
_cell.angle_beta   90.00
_cell.angle_gamma   90.00
#
_symmetry.space_group_name_H-M   'P 1'
#
loop_
_entity.id
_entity.type
_entity.pdbx_description
1 polymer ?
#
loop_
_entity_poly.entity_id
_entity_poly.type
_entity_poly.pdbx_seq_one_letter_code
_entity_poly.pdbx_strand_id
1 'polypeptide(L)'
;PPGVIDDKGPIRNLPAGYHMSWITQILPYIEETNTYRHIDFKQSAYAQQNAAVRGLRITALVCPSDSSVGRVYLTPSGQEDVRGPNAAPSISAGTSNYAGCHHHLDAPIDKDNTGMFFLNSRIRPRDVTDGLSHTLMVGEKLVDGMDLGWISGTRATLRNTGLVPVEPGPLGPEPVIRSPEEGMAPEQAQPGAPLAAQAPAAKPALPLDPTLRVGAFGSSHPGGFNAVLGDGSLRFISNSINLKTYSQLGHRADGQLIEEPD
;
A
#
# COMPACT_ATOMS: atom_id res chain seq x y z
N PRO A 1 5.18 8.24 11.19
CA PRO A 1 3.78 8.74 11.14
C PRO A 1 2.83 7.53 11.05
N PRO A 2 1.56 7.62 11.49
CA PRO A 2 0.55 6.60 11.18
C PRO A 2 0.37 6.48 9.66
N GLY A 3 0.08 5.28 9.17
CA GLY A 3 -0.24 5.05 7.76
C GLY A 3 -1.49 5.80 7.32
N VAL A 4 -2.48 5.81 8.21
CA VAL A 4 -3.73 6.54 8.08
C VAL A 4 -4.20 6.97 9.46
N ILE A 5 -4.80 8.17 9.54
CA ILE A 5 -5.53 8.63 10.71
C ILE A 5 -7.02 8.49 10.42
N ASP A 6 -7.75 7.86 11.34
CA ASP A 6 -9.22 7.80 11.34
C ASP A 6 -9.74 7.46 12.75
N ASP A 7 -11.03 7.69 13.00
CA ASP A 7 -11.68 7.38 14.28
C ASP A 7 -11.93 5.88 14.46
N LYS A 8 -12.18 5.13 13.37
CA LYS A 8 -12.55 3.71 13.41
C LYS A 8 -11.87 2.89 12.31
N GLY A 9 -11.50 1.65 12.67
CA GLY A 9 -11.08 0.60 11.75
C GLY A 9 -12.06 -0.58 11.73
N PRO A 10 -11.92 -1.51 10.78
CA PRO A 10 -10.93 -1.47 9.69
C PRO A 10 -11.30 -0.44 8.61
N ILE A 11 -10.28 0.11 7.95
CA ILE A 11 -10.43 1.13 6.91
C ILE A 11 -10.92 0.51 5.60
N ARG A 12 -11.93 1.14 4.99
CA ARG A 12 -12.46 0.76 3.68
C ARG A 12 -11.92 1.69 2.60
N ASN A 13 -11.65 1.14 1.42
CA ASN A 13 -11.21 1.84 0.21
C ASN A 13 -12.36 2.56 -0.49
N LEU A 14 -13.08 3.38 0.29
CA LEU A 14 -14.20 4.20 -0.15
C LEU A 14 -13.93 5.65 0.26
N PRO A 15 -14.45 6.65 -0.49
CA PRO A 15 -14.31 8.06 -0.14
C PRO A 15 -15.25 8.46 1.02
N ALA A 16 -15.24 7.69 2.10
CA ALA A 16 -16.11 7.84 3.26
C ALA A 16 -15.32 7.55 4.54
N GLY A 17 -15.16 8.55 5.40
CA GLY A 17 -14.27 8.51 6.57
C GLY A 17 -13.40 9.77 6.63
N TYR A 18 -12.52 9.85 7.63
CA TYR A 18 -11.52 10.92 7.75
C TYR A 18 -10.31 10.63 6.84
N HIS A 19 -9.78 9.39 6.91
CA HIS A 19 -8.77 8.79 6.04
C HIS A 19 -7.54 9.66 5.70
N MET A 20 -6.99 10.41 6.65
CA MET A 20 -5.83 11.27 6.37
C MET A 20 -4.55 10.45 6.25
N SER A 21 -3.89 10.49 5.08
CA SER A 21 -2.68 9.70 4.78
C SER A 21 -1.44 10.13 5.57
N TRP A 22 -0.50 9.20 5.75
CA TRP A 22 0.89 9.48 6.16
C TRP A 22 1.59 10.54 5.30
N ILE A 23 1.25 10.63 4.01
CA ILE A 23 1.87 11.58 3.07
C ILE A 23 1.63 13.02 3.54
N THR A 24 0.43 13.33 4.02
CA THR A 24 0.07 14.68 4.51
C THR A 24 1.00 15.16 5.62
N GLN A 25 1.57 14.25 6.41
CA GLN A 25 2.43 14.56 7.54
C GLN A 25 3.89 14.79 7.12
N ILE A 26 4.30 14.30 5.95
CA ILE A 26 5.65 14.48 5.45
C ILE A 26 5.80 15.68 4.52
N LEU A 27 4.70 16.26 4.03
CA LEU A 27 4.71 17.40 3.10
C LEU A 27 5.68 18.54 3.51
N PRO A 28 5.72 18.99 4.78
CA PRO A 28 6.66 20.04 5.18
C PRO A 28 8.14 19.67 5.04
N TYR A 29 8.46 18.39 4.99
CA TYR A 29 9.82 17.85 4.91
C TYR A 29 10.24 17.50 3.48
N ILE A 30 9.33 17.65 2.50
CA ILE A 30 9.59 17.40 1.08
C ILE A 30 9.31 18.65 0.23
N GLU A 31 9.55 19.83 0.79
CA GLU A 31 9.34 21.14 0.15
C GLU A 31 7.87 21.46 -0.23
N GLU A 32 6.91 20.72 0.31
CA GLU A 32 5.47 20.91 0.08
C GLU A 32 4.77 21.66 1.24
N THR A 33 5.50 22.57 1.91
CA THR A 33 4.98 23.32 3.07
C THR A 33 3.75 24.17 2.72
N ASN A 34 3.69 24.75 1.52
CA ASN A 34 2.52 25.52 1.09
C ASN A 34 1.29 24.62 0.93
N THR A 35 1.46 23.45 0.31
CA THR A 35 0.41 22.43 0.18
C THR A 35 -0.10 22.00 1.54
N TYR A 36 0.80 21.72 2.49
CA TYR A 36 0.44 21.36 3.88
C TYR A 36 -0.46 22.41 4.55
N ARG A 37 -0.14 23.70 4.42
CA ARG A 37 -0.91 24.80 5.05
C ARG A 37 -2.32 24.96 4.49
N HIS A 38 -2.60 24.43 3.30
CA HIS A 38 -3.93 24.48 2.68
C HIS A 38 -4.80 23.27 3.03
N ILE A 39 -4.29 22.30 3.78
CA ILE A 39 -5.09 21.17 4.28
C ILE A 39 -5.84 21.60 5.53
N ASP A 40 -7.18 21.50 5.48
CA ASP A 40 -8.01 21.60 6.68
C ASP A 40 -8.08 20.23 7.38
N PHE A 41 -7.23 20.06 8.38
CA PHE A 41 -7.16 18.82 9.18
C PHE A 41 -8.38 18.59 10.08
N LYS A 42 -9.32 19.56 10.20
CA LYS A 42 -10.60 19.32 10.90
C LYS A 42 -11.62 18.62 10.00
N GLN A 43 -11.33 18.51 8.71
CA GLN A 43 -12.22 17.92 7.71
C GLN A 43 -11.62 16.63 7.16
N SER A 44 -12.47 15.76 6.61
CA SER A 44 -12.00 14.55 5.95
C SER A 44 -11.13 14.84 4.72
N ALA A 45 -10.35 13.85 4.31
CA ALA A 45 -9.63 13.84 3.04
C ALA A 45 -10.56 14.11 1.83
N TYR A 46 -11.84 13.77 1.94
CA TYR A 46 -12.82 13.86 0.85
C TYR A 46 -13.65 15.16 0.88
N ALA A 47 -13.58 15.92 1.97
CA ALA A 47 -14.37 17.13 2.15
C ALA A 47 -14.13 18.18 1.05
N GLN A 48 -15.15 19.00 0.78
CA GLN A 48 -15.08 20.05 -0.25
C GLN A 48 -14.00 21.10 0.07
N GLN A 49 -13.75 21.35 1.36
CA GLN A 49 -12.71 22.25 1.87
C GLN A 49 -11.31 21.81 1.42
N ASN A 50 -11.10 20.49 1.34
CA ASN A 50 -9.83 19.91 0.90
C ASN A 50 -9.80 19.63 -0.62
N ALA A 51 -10.85 19.95 -1.39
CA ALA A 51 -10.94 19.58 -2.80
C ALA A 51 -9.84 20.20 -3.67
N ALA A 52 -9.50 21.47 -3.43
CA ALA A 52 -8.46 22.16 -4.19
C ALA A 52 -7.07 21.56 -3.93
N VAL A 53 -6.71 21.36 -2.66
CA VAL A 53 -5.43 20.79 -2.26
C VAL A 53 -5.31 19.32 -2.67
N ARG A 54 -6.36 18.52 -2.49
CA ARG A 54 -6.42 17.11 -2.92
C ARG A 54 -6.13 16.93 -4.41
N GLY A 55 -6.54 17.88 -5.25
CA GLY A 55 -6.33 17.84 -6.69
C GLY A 55 -4.94 18.29 -7.16
N LEU A 56 -4.01 18.61 -6.24
CA LEU A 56 -2.65 19.02 -6.59
C LEU A 56 -1.79 17.82 -6.96
N ARG A 57 -1.02 17.96 -8.03
CA ARG A 57 0.02 17.01 -8.42
C ARG A 57 1.32 17.38 -7.71
N ILE A 58 1.81 16.49 -6.87
CA ILE A 58 3.11 16.65 -6.20
C ILE A 58 4.14 15.84 -6.98
N THR A 59 5.09 16.51 -7.63
CA THR A 59 6.06 15.84 -8.52
C THR A 59 6.90 14.80 -7.77
N ALA A 60 7.23 15.05 -6.50
CA ALA A 60 7.97 14.10 -5.66
C ALA A 60 7.23 12.79 -5.38
N LEU A 61 5.91 12.73 -5.61
CA LEU A 61 5.08 11.54 -5.40
C LEU A 61 4.84 10.74 -6.68
N VAL A 62 5.44 11.15 -7.80
CA VAL A 62 5.21 10.58 -9.13
C VAL A 62 6.46 9.85 -9.59
N CYS A 63 6.30 8.58 -9.97
CA CYS A 63 7.37 7.80 -10.59
C CYS A 63 7.52 8.19 -12.07
N PRO A 64 8.71 8.60 -12.54
CA PRO A 64 8.93 8.95 -13.95
C PRO A 64 8.73 7.80 -14.95
N SER A 65 8.85 6.55 -14.49
CA SER A 65 8.63 5.37 -15.33
C SER A 65 7.17 4.99 -15.47
N ASP A 66 6.29 5.56 -14.66
CA ASP A 66 4.87 5.41 -14.84
C ASP A 66 4.35 6.55 -15.75
N SER A 67 3.74 6.20 -16.87
CA SER A 67 3.13 7.16 -17.81
C SER A 67 1.65 7.40 -17.51
N SER A 68 1.05 6.64 -16.59
CA SER A 68 -0.37 6.72 -16.21
C SER A 68 -0.68 7.86 -15.22
N VAL A 69 0.35 8.59 -14.78
CA VAL A 69 0.26 9.49 -13.62
C VAL A 69 -0.23 10.89 -13.97
N GLY A 70 -1.38 11.25 -13.39
CA GLY A 70 -2.04 12.54 -13.56
C GLY A 70 -3.13 12.81 -12.52
N ARG A 71 -4.09 13.67 -12.87
CA ARG A 71 -5.32 13.84 -12.09
C ARG A 71 -6.29 12.71 -12.42
N VAL A 72 -6.69 11.95 -11.41
CA VAL A 72 -7.80 11.00 -11.53
C VAL A 72 -9.11 11.73 -11.21
N TYR A 73 -10.16 11.37 -11.94
CA TYR A 73 -11.52 11.85 -11.76
C TYR A 73 -12.35 10.66 -11.30
N LEU A 74 -12.74 10.64 -10.02
CA LEU A 74 -13.46 9.51 -9.44
C LEU A 74 -14.96 9.75 -9.52
N THR A 75 -15.73 8.76 -9.97
CA THR A 75 -17.17 8.76 -9.71
C THR A 75 -17.46 8.24 -8.29
N PRO A 76 -18.54 8.68 -7.62
CA PRO A 76 -18.90 8.22 -6.27
C PRO A 76 -19.10 6.70 -6.13
N SER A 77 -19.30 5.97 -7.24
CA SER A 77 -19.48 4.52 -7.28
C SER A 77 -18.18 3.73 -7.49
N GLY A 78 -17.03 4.40 -7.67
CA GLY A 78 -15.76 3.73 -7.95
C GLY A 78 -15.67 3.08 -9.34
N GLN A 79 -16.56 3.45 -10.27
CA GLN A 79 -16.46 3.05 -11.67
C GLN A 79 -15.77 4.13 -12.50
N GLU A 80 -15.08 3.73 -13.57
CA GLU A 80 -14.44 4.65 -14.51
C GLU A 80 -15.47 5.66 -15.05
N ASP A 81 -15.09 6.94 -14.99
CA ASP A 81 -15.94 8.04 -15.44
C ASP A 81 -16.07 8.00 -16.96
N VAL A 82 -17.20 7.47 -17.46
CA VAL A 82 -17.59 7.64 -18.86
C VAL A 82 -17.92 9.12 -19.04
N ARG A 83 -16.93 9.90 -19.48
CA ARG A 83 -17.08 11.33 -19.79
C ARG A 83 -18.31 11.55 -20.68
N GLY A 84 -19.39 12.01 -20.08
CA GLY A 84 -20.65 12.30 -20.74
C GLY A 84 -21.40 13.41 -20.00
N PRO A 85 -22.39 14.06 -20.65
CA PRO A 85 -23.13 15.19 -20.08
C PRO A 85 -23.91 14.87 -18.79
N ASN A 86 -23.99 13.59 -18.40
CA ASN A 86 -24.65 13.09 -17.19
C ASN A 86 -23.67 12.47 -16.18
N ALA A 87 -22.36 12.73 -16.29
CA ALA A 87 -21.36 12.21 -15.36
C ALA A 87 -21.65 12.69 -13.92
N ALA A 88 -21.62 11.75 -12.97
CA ALA A 88 -21.70 12.05 -11.54
C ALA A 88 -20.56 13.00 -11.14
N PRO A 89 -20.70 13.83 -10.09
CA PRO A 89 -19.66 14.79 -9.71
C PRO A 89 -18.33 14.08 -9.48
N SER A 90 -17.34 14.40 -10.32
CA SER A 90 -16.06 13.74 -10.28
C SER A 90 -15.15 14.33 -9.21
N ILE A 91 -14.61 13.47 -8.35
CA ILE A 91 -13.62 13.87 -7.35
C ILE A 91 -12.27 13.95 -8.05
N SER A 92 -11.71 15.16 -8.19
CA SER A 92 -10.34 15.33 -8.65
C SER A 92 -9.36 14.97 -7.53
N ALA A 93 -8.41 14.09 -7.85
CA ALA A 93 -7.36 13.64 -6.93
C ALA A 93 -5.99 13.61 -7.62
N GLY A 94 -4.98 14.19 -6.97
CA GLY A 94 -3.59 13.98 -7.33
C GLY A 94 -3.13 12.63 -6.80
N THR A 95 -2.56 11.80 -7.66
CA THR A 95 -2.17 10.43 -7.29
C THR A 95 -0.76 10.36 -6.71
N SER A 96 -0.40 9.20 -6.17
CA SER A 96 0.96 8.88 -5.76
C SER A 96 1.34 7.49 -6.26
N ASN A 97 2.59 7.36 -6.71
CA ASN A 97 3.21 6.07 -6.98
C ASN A 97 3.88 5.47 -5.74
N TYR A 98 3.75 6.06 -4.54
CA TYR A 98 4.42 5.58 -3.35
C TYR A 98 3.41 5.23 -2.26
N ALA A 99 3.59 4.05 -1.67
CA ALA A 99 2.73 3.54 -0.61
C ALA A 99 3.55 3.11 0.61
N GLY A 100 2.99 3.28 1.80
CA GLY A 100 3.55 2.74 3.03
C GLY A 100 3.18 1.26 3.20
N CYS A 101 4.09 0.47 3.78
CA CYS A 101 3.82 -0.92 4.13
C CYS A 101 2.96 -0.99 5.39
N HIS A 102 1.71 -1.42 5.27
CA HIS A 102 0.82 -1.57 6.43
C HIS A 102 0.91 -2.95 7.07
N HIS A 103 1.15 -4.00 6.30
CA HIS A 103 1.14 -5.37 6.78
C HIS A 103 1.94 -6.34 5.91
N HIS A 104 2.38 -7.44 6.52
CA HIS A 104 3.04 -8.56 5.84
C HIS A 104 2.11 -9.52 5.09
N LEU A 105 0.81 -9.47 5.37
CA LEU A 105 -0.22 -10.32 4.77
C LEU A 105 -1.30 -9.46 4.11
N ASP A 106 -2.10 -10.07 3.25
CA ASP A 106 -3.29 -9.44 2.70
C ASP A 106 -4.41 -9.41 3.76
N ALA A 107 -4.46 -8.32 4.52
CA ALA A 107 -5.43 -8.09 5.58
C ALA A 107 -6.01 -6.67 5.51
N PRO A 108 -7.12 -6.38 6.21
CA PRO A 108 -7.61 -5.02 6.37
C PRO A 108 -6.59 -4.10 7.02
N ILE A 109 -6.67 -2.81 6.70
CA ILE A 109 -5.95 -1.78 7.45
C ILE A 109 -6.64 -1.58 8.80
N ASP A 110 -5.99 -1.99 9.88
CA ASP A 110 -6.47 -1.88 11.25
C ASP A 110 -5.31 -1.59 12.23
N LYS A 111 -5.63 -1.40 13.51
CA LYS A 111 -4.70 -0.98 14.57
C LYS A 111 -3.68 -2.04 14.99
N ASP A 112 -3.87 -3.29 14.58
CA ASP A 112 -3.05 -4.44 14.96
C ASP A 112 -2.14 -4.94 13.83
N ASN A 113 -2.10 -4.25 12.69
CA ASN A 113 -1.21 -4.64 11.61
C ASN A 113 0.28 -4.55 12.00
N THR A 114 1.10 -5.27 11.24
CA THR A 114 2.49 -5.60 11.57
C THR A 114 3.53 -4.77 10.80
N GLY A 115 3.13 -4.05 9.76
CA GLY A 115 4.02 -3.16 9.00
C GLY A 115 4.38 -1.88 9.77
N MET A 116 4.98 -0.93 9.07
CA MET A 116 5.37 0.37 9.63
C MET A 116 4.25 1.42 9.56
N PHE A 117 3.32 1.30 8.61
CA PHE A 117 2.29 2.30 8.31
C PHE A 117 0.88 1.72 8.37
N PHE A 118 0.23 1.76 9.52
CA PHE A 118 -1.14 1.26 9.67
C PHE A 118 -2.01 2.25 10.45
N LEU A 119 -3.27 1.88 10.70
CA LEU A 119 -4.26 2.77 11.30
C LEU A 119 -3.80 3.29 12.66
N ASN A 120 -3.70 4.62 12.76
CA ASN A 120 -3.32 5.35 13.97
C ASN A 120 -1.98 4.90 14.59
N SER A 121 -1.11 4.25 13.81
CA SER A 121 0.15 3.70 14.30
C SER A 121 1.15 4.78 14.75
N ARG A 122 1.99 4.41 15.71
CA ARG A 122 3.14 5.22 16.17
C ARG A 122 4.34 4.32 16.41
N ILE A 123 4.96 3.87 15.32
CA ILE A 123 6.14 2.99 15.36
C ILE A 123 7.40 3.82 15.57
N ARG A 124 8.23 3.41 16.54
CA ARG A 124 9.57 3.95 16.80
C ARG A 124 10.63 2.98 16.27
N PRO A 125 11.85 3.45 15.96
CA PRO A 125 12.97 2.58 15.58
C PRO A 125 13.16 1.34 16.46
N ARG A 126 13.04 1.49 17.79
CA ARG A 126 13.16 0.39 18.76
C ARG A 126 12.04 -0.66 18.69
N ASP A 127 10.93 -0.35 18.04
CA ASP A 127 9.79 -1.26 17.87
C ASP A 127 9.96 -2.14 16.60
N VAL A 128 11.05 -1.94 15.84
CA VAL A 128 11.42 -2.71 14.65
C VAL A 128 12.58 -3.64 15.00
N THR A 129 12.26 -4.77 15.63
CA THR A 129 13.26 -5.69 16.19
C THR A 129 13.97 -6.55 15.15
N ASP A 130 13.38 -6.70 13.96
CA ASP A 130 13.99 -7.46 12.86
C ASP A 130 15.07 -6.65 12.11
N GLY A 131 15.19 -5.36 12.46
CA GLY A 131 16.19 -4.44 11.94
C GLY A 131 15.63 -3.51 10.87
N LEU A 132 15.90 -2.21 11.02
CA LEU A 132 15.42 -1.18 10.10
C LEU A 132 15.89 -1.39 8.65
N SER A 133 17.08 -1.94 8.45
CA SER A 133 17.64 -2.27 7.12
C SER A 133 17.03 -3.52 6.49
N HIS A 134 16.06 -4.15 7.14
CA HIS A 134 15.39 -5.40 6.74
C HIS A 134 13.86 -5.29 6.81
N THR A 135 13.33 -4.09 7.03
CA THR A 135 11.88 -3.84 7.05
C THR A 135 11.53 -2.85 5.95
N LEU A 136 10.66 -3.26 5.03
CA LEU A 136 10.10 -2.45 3.98
C LEU A 136 9.24 -1.34 4.60
N MET A 137 9.62 -0.10 4.34
CA MET A 137 8.94 1.07 4.87
C MET A 137 7.97 1.65 3.84
N VAL A 138 8.49 2.06 2.68
CA VAL A 138 7.73 2.63 1.56
C VAL A 138 8.17 1.93 0.28
N GLY A 139 7.25 1.69 -0.64
CA GLY A 139 7.56 1.12 -1.95
C GLY A 139 6.68 1.72 -3.03
N GLU A 140 7.06 1.48 -4.28
CA GLU A 140 6.25 1.94 -5.40
C GLU A 140 4.95 1.13 -5.56
N LYS A 141 3.91 1.81 -6.04
CA LYS A 141 2.65 1.22 -6.47
C LYS A 141 2.24 1.76 -7.84
N LEU A 142 1.51 0.94 -8.58
CA LEU A 142 0.79 1.38 -9.77
C LEU A 142 -0.43 2.24 -9.37
N VAL A 143 -0.80 3.17 -10.25
CA VAL A 143 -1.98 4.04 -10.11
C VAL A 143 -3.08 3.53 -11.02
N ASP A 144 -4.29 3.35 -10.50
CA ASP A 144 -5.46 2.91 -11.27
C ASP A 144 -6.55 4.01 -11.35
N GLY A 145 -7.58 3.77 -12.16
CA GLY A 145 -8.71 4.70 -12.34
C GLY A 145 -9.58 4.88 -11.10
N MET A 146 -9.30 4.17 -10.01
CA MET A 146 -10.06 4.20 -8.77
C MET A 146 -9.23 4.70 -7.57
N ASP A 147 -8.10 5.37 -7.83
CA ASP A 147 -7.17 5.91 -6.83
C ASP A 147 -7.74 7.15 -6.13
N LEU A 148 -7.83 7.10 -4.79
CA LEU A 148 -8.38 8.19 -3.96
C LEU A 148 -7.40 9.36 -3.73
N GLY A 149 -6.19 9.29 -4.29
CA GLY A 149 -5.17 10.31 -4.24
C GLY A 149 -4.28 10.29 -3.00
N TRP A 150 -3.17 11.02 -3.08
CA TRP A 150 -2.12 11.05 -2.05
C TRP A 150 -2.61 11.50 -0.67
N ILE A 151 -3.72 12.24 -0.59
CA ILE A 151 -4.29 12.67 0.69
C ILE A 151 -4.99 11.53 1.43
N SER A 152 -5.40 10.47 0.71
CA SER A 152 -6.20 9.35 1.22
C SER A 152 -5.32 8.22 1.76
N GLY A 153 -5.45 7.94 3.06
CA GLY A 153 -4.78 6.85 3.78
C GLY A 153 -5.43 5.47 3.57
N THR A 154 -5.67 5.11 2.32
CA THR A 154 -6.32 3.85 1.91
C THR A 154 -5.39 3.10 0.95
N ARG A 155 -5.91 2.28 0.05
CA ARG A 155 -5.17 1.79 -1.13
C ARG A 155 -4.55 2.91 -1.98
N ALA A 156 -4.91 4.18 -1.80
CA ALA A 156 -4.23 5.25 -2.50
C ALA A 156 -2.77 5.42 -2.01
N THR A 157 -2.46 5.04 -0.76
CA THR A 157 -1.13 5.29 -0.16
C THR A 157 -0.63 4.17 0.77
N LEU A 158 -1.29 3.01 0.80
CA LEU A 158 -0.91 1.84 1.60
C LEU A 158 -0.92 0.56 0.77
N ARG A 159 0.02 -0.35 1.07
CA ARG A 159 0.18 -1.67 0.44
C ARG A 159 0.66 -2.72 1.45
N ASN A 160 0.45 -3.99 1.12
CA ASN A 160 0.97 -5.13 1.89
C ASN A 160 1.98 -5.94 1.06
N THR A 161 2.69 -6.84 1.73
CA THR A 161 3.63 -7.79 1.11
C THR A 161 3.12 -9.24 1.15
N GLY A 162 1.81 -9.42 1.37
CA GLY A 162 1.17 -10.74 1.38
C GLY A 162 0.79 -11.28 0.01
N LEU A 163 0.95 -10.45 -1.02
CA LEU A 163 0.72 -10.76 -2.42
C LEU A 163 2.00 -10.48 -3.20
N VAL A 164 2.24 -11.21 -4.28
CA VAL A 164 3.42 -10.97 -5.14
C VAL A 164 3.39 -9.55 -5.73
N PRO A 165 4.57 -8.95 -6.03
CA PRO A 165 4.62 -7.65 -6.69
C PRO A 165 3.85 -7.64 -8.03
N VAL A 166 3.15 -6.54 -8.29
CA VAL A 166 2.30 -6.38 -9.47
C VAL A 166 3.10 -5.77 -10.64
N GLU A 167 2.92 -6.35 -11.82
CA GLU A 167 3.46 -5.83 -13.08
C GLU A 167 2.40 -5.01 -13.84
N PRO A 168 2.80 -3.99 -14.62
CA PRO A 168 1.87 -3.28 -15.49
C PRO A 168 1.35 -4.23 -16.58
N GLY A 169 0.03 -4.38 -16.67
CA GLY A 169 -0.61 -5.17 -17.72
C GLY A 169 -0.56 -4.47 -19.08
N PRO A 170 -0.67 -5.22 -20.20
CA PRO A 170 -0.67 -4.66 -21.56
C PRO A 170 -1.85 -3.73 -21.88
N LEU A 171 -2.90 -3.71 -21.04
CA LEU A 171 -4.07 -2.84 -21.17
C LEU A 171 -4.22 -1.82 -20.02
N GLY A 172 -3.20 -1.68 -19.17
CA GLY A 172 -3.26 -0.88 -17.93
C GLY A 172 -3.11 -1.75 -16.68
N PRO A 173 -3.10 -1.14 -15.48
CA PRO A 173 -2.82 -1.80 -14.21
C PRO A 173 -4.04 -2.59 -13.73
N GLU A 174 -4.46 -3.60 -14.50
CA GLU A 174 -5.26 -4.69 -13.95
C GLU A 174 -4.29 -5.54 -13.10
N PRO A 175 -4.51 -5.66 -11.79
CA PRO A 175 -3.68 -6.51 -10.97
C PRO A 175 -3.85 -7.94 -11.47
N VAL A 176 -2.79 -8.50 -12.07
CA VAL A 176 -2.67 -9.95 -12.16
C VAL A 176 -2.48 -10.42 -10.72
N ILE A 177 -3.59 -10.67 -10.02
CA ILE A 177 -3.57 -11.36 -8.74
C ILE A 177 -3.14 -12.78 -9.07
N ARG A 178 -1.83 -13.05 -9.07
CA ARG A 178 -1.33 -14.42 -9.03
C ARG A 178 -1.80 -14.98 -7.70
N SER A 179 -2.72 -15.95 -7.75
CA SER A 179 -3.13 -16.66 -6.55
C SER A 179 -1.90 -17.33 -5.92
N PRO A 180 -1.85 -17.48 -4.58
CA PRO A 180 -0.70 -18.10 -3.90
C PRO A 180 -0.31 -19.49 -4.45
N GLU A 181 -1.26 -20.17 -5.11
CA GLU A 181 -1.10 -21.51 -5.66
C GLU A 181 -0.21 -21.57 -6.92
N GLU A 182 -0.06 -20.47 -7.66
CA GLU A 182 0.71 -20.49 -8.93
C GLU A 182 2.23 -20.35 -8.74
N GLY A 183 2.70 -20.02 -7.53
CA GLY A 183 4.11 -19.81 -7.20
C GLY A 183 4.74 -20.89 -6.32
N MET A 184 3.98 -21.85 -5.81
CA MET A 184 4.52 -22.94 -5.00
C MET A 184 4.80 -24.15 -5.89
N ALA A 185 6.09 -24.42 -6.14
CA ALA A 185 6.50 -25.79 -6.47
C ALA A 185 6.00 -26.72 -5.35
N PRO A 186 5.46 -27.92 -5.65
CA PRO A 186 5.00 -28.82 -4.61
C PRO A 186 6.17 -29.15 -3.68
N GLU A 187 6.05 -28.75 -2.42
CA GLU A 187 7.03 -29.06 -1.39
C GLU A 187 7.14 -30.59 -1.29
N GLN A 188 8.27 -31.12 -1.76
CA GLN A 188 8.58 -32.53 -1.60
C GLN A 188 8.78 -32.78 -0.11
N ALA A 189 7.77 -33.40 0.52
CA ALA A 189 7.81 -33.78 1.93
C ALA A 189 9.11 -34.55 2.23
N GLN A 190 9.98 -33.97 3.06
CA GLN A 190 11.13 -34.67 3.60
C GLN A 190 10.65 -35.81 4.52
N PRO A 191 11.00 -37.07 4.26
CA PRO A 191 10.63 -38.16 5.14
C PRO A 191 11.52 -38.13 6.40
N GLY A 192 10.96 -37.77 7.56
CA GLY A 192 11.55 -38.11 8.86
C GLY A 192 11.65 -37.05 9.96
N ALA A 193 11.06 -35.86 9.83
CA ALA A 193 11.07 -34.90 10.94
C ALA A 193 10.06 -35.31 12.06
N PRO A 194 10.46 -35.32 13.34
CA PRO A 194 9.58 -35.71 14.44
C PRO A 194 8.44 -34.70 14.65
N LEU A 195 7.28 -35.21 15.06
CA LEU A 195 6.05 -34.46 15.38
C LEU A 195 6.30 -33.40 16.47
N ALA A 196 6.76 -32.21 16.08
CA ALA A 196 6.55 -31.01 16.88
C ALA A 196 5.12 -30.51 16.62
N ALA A 197 4.44 -30.11 17.70
CA ALA A 197 3.03 -29.73 17.72
C ALA A 197 2.67 -28.82 16.53
N GLN A 198 1.84 -29.36 15.63
CA GLN A 198 1.25 -28.61 14.53
C GLN A 198 0.46 -27.45 15.13
N ALA A 199 0.92 -26.21 14.87
CA ALA A 199 0.07 -25.05 15.04
C ALA A 199 -1.25 -25.31 14.29
N PRO A 200 -2.42 -25.00 14.88
CA PRO A 200 -3.69 -25.33 14.26
C PRO A 200 -3.74 -24.69 12.88
N ALA A 201 -3.96 -25.51 11.85
CA ALA A 201 -4.16 -25.08 10.48
C ALA A 201 -5.14 -23.91 10.47
N ALA A 202 -4.69 -22.75 10.01
CA ALA A 202 -5.51 -21.57 9.92
C ALA A 202 -6.75 -21.91 9.07
N LYS A 203 -7.94 -21.71 9.65
CA LYS A 203 -9.20 -21.78 8.87
C LYS A 203 -9.03 -20.92 7.61
N PRO A 204 -9.49 -21.38 6.43
CA PRO A 204 -9.53 -20.52 5.26
C PRO A 204 -10.39 -19.31 5.63
N ALA A 205 -9.77 -18.12 5.68
CA ALA A 205 -10.51 -16.90 5.91
C ALA A 205 -11.55 -16.76 4.78
N LEU A 206 -12.79 -16.43 5.14
CA LEU A 206 -13.77 -15.99 4.16
C LEU A 206 -13.13 -14.92 3.25
N PRO A 207 -13.47 -14.87 1.95
CA PRO A 207 -12.88 -13.89 1.05
C PRO A 207 -13.03 -12.49 1.65
N LEU A 208 -11.89 -11.82 1.86
CA LEU A 208 -11.90 -10.47 2.41
C LEU A 208 -12.74 -9.56 1.52
N ASP A 209 -13.68 -8.82 2.13
CA ASP A 209 -14.47 -7.76 1.47
C ASP A 209 -13.54 -6.95 0.55
N PRO A 210 -13.83 -6.83 -0.76
CA PRO A 210 -12.96 -6.13 -1.70
C PRO A 210 -12.64 -4.69 -1.27
N THR A 211 -13.56 -4.05 -0.54
CA THR A 211 -13.35 -2.70 -0.01
C THR A 211 -12.32 -2.66 1.11
N LEU A 212 -11.86 -3.78 1.65
CA LEU A 212 -10.80 -3.85 2.67
C LEU A 212 -9.43 -4.19 2.09
N ARG A 213 -9.34 -4.53 0.80
CA ARG A 213 -8.08 -4.93 0.14
C ARG A 213 -7.33 -3.73 -0.41
N VAL A 214 -6.06 -3.57 -0.05
CA VAL A 214 -5.21 -2.51 -0.61
C VAL A 214 -4.29 -2.97 -1.74
N GLY A 215 -4.09 -4.28 -1.89
CA GLY A 215 -3.24 -4.85 -2.93
C GLY A 215 -1.74 -4.81 -2.62
N ALA A 216 -0.95 -5.21 -3.61
CA ALA A 216 0.51 -5.32 -3.53
C ALA A 216 1.24 -4.11 -4.13
N PHE A 217 2.50 -3.96 -3.74
CA PHE A 217 3.43 -3.03 -4.39
C PHE A 217 3.71 -3.45 -5.83
N GLY A 218 4.25 -2.53 -6.63
CA GLY A 218 4.54 -2.76 -8.04
C GLY A 218 4.87 -1.45 -8.76
N SER A 219 5.52 -1.55 -9.90
CA SER A 219 5.89 -0.36 -10.67
C SER A 219 5.96 -0.64 -12.17
N SER A 220 6.09 0.43 -12.95
CA SER A 220 6.34 0.35 -14.39
C SER A 220 7.82 0.11 -14.73
N HIS A 221 8.69 -0.09 -13.74
CA HIS A 221 10.07 -0.50 -13.98
C HIS A 221 10.14 -1.96 -14.43
N PRO A 222 11.04 -2.30 -15.38
CA PRO A 222 11.26 -3.69 -15.76
C PRO A 222 11.73 -4.54 -14.58
N GLY A 223 10.98 -5.62 -14.29
CA GLY A 223 11.41 -6.68 -13.38
C GLY A 223 11.29 -6.39 -11.87
N GLY A 224 10.74 -5.24 -11.45
CA GLY A 224 10.64 -4.94 -10.03
C GLY A 224 10.14 -3.54 -9.70
N PHE A 225 10.44 -3.08 -8.50
CA PHE A 225 10.12 -1.73 -8.02
C PHE A 225 11.14 -1.23 -7.00
N ASN A 226 11.25 0.09 -6.85
CA ASN A 226 12.10 0.67 -5.80
C ASN A 226 11.36 0.72 -4.46
N ALA A 227 12.08 0.39 -3.39
CA ALA A 227 11.60 0.44 -2.03
C ALA A 227 12.61 1.16 -1.12
N VAL A 228 12.07 1.91 -0.16
CA VAL A 228 12.79 2.48 0.98
C VAL A 228 12.59 1.55 2.17
N LEU A 229 13.68 1.18 2.83
CA LEU A 229 13.65 0.41 4.08
C LEU A 229 13.57 1.34 5.30
N GLY A 230 13.33 0.76 6.48
CA GLY A 230 13.18 1.51 7.73
C GLY A 230 14.40 2.36 8.12
N ASP A 231 15.59 2.06 7.59
CA ASP A 231 16.82 2.82 7.81
C ASP A 231 17.04 3.95 6.78
N GLY A 232 16.13 4.09 5.81
CA GLY A 232 16.21 5.05 4.72
C GLY A 232 17.02 4.56 3.51
N SER A 233 17.57 3.33 3.55
CA SER A 233 18.24 2.75 2.39
C SER A 233 17.25 2.43 1.26
N LEU A 234 17.70 2.58 0.03
CA LEU A 234 16.95 2.23 -1.18
C LEU A 234 17.35 0.85 -1.66
N ARG A 235 16.37 0.00 -1.97
CA ARG A 235 16.57 -1.31 -2.61
C ARG A 235 15.60 -1.51 -3.76
N PHE A 236 16.08 -2.16 -4.81
CA PHE A 236 15.23 -2.66 -5.88
C PHE A 236 14.71 -4.06 -5.50
N ILE A 237 13.40 -4.23 -5.47
CA ILE A 237 12.75 -5.51 -5.16
C ILE A 237 12.27 -6.14 -6.47
N SER A 238 12.74 -7.35 -6.75
CA SER A 238 12.35 -8.11 -7.95
C SER A 238 10.89 -8.54 -7.90
N ASN A 239 10.22 -8.57 -9.05
CA ASN A 239 8.91 -9.21 -9.21
C ASN A 239 8.95 -10.73 -8.99
N SER A 240 10.15 -11.32 -9.05
CA SER A 240 10.41 -12.73 -8.80
C SER A 240 10.85 -13.03 -7.36
N ILE A 241 10.76 -12.07 -6.44
CA ILE A 241 11.11 -12.29 -5.03
C ILE A 241 10.28 -13.44 -4.43
N ASN A 242 10.93 -14.29 -3.62
CA ASN A 242 10.22 -15.33 -2.89
C ASN A 242 9.16 -14.69 -1.97
N LEU A 243 7.92 -15.18 -2.02
CA LEU A 243 6.80 -14.58 -1.28
C LEU A 243 7.00 -14.63 0.24
N LYS A 244 7.68 -15.64 0.78
CA LYS A 244 8.00 -15.73 2.21
C LYS A 244 8.99 -14.64 2.60
N THR A 245 10.09 -14.52 1.87
CA THR A 245 11.07 -13.42 2.05
C THR A 245 10.40 -12.06 1.93
N TYR A 246 9.51 -11.89 0.97
CA TYR A 246 8.78 -10.64 0.78
C TYR A 246 7.80 -10.33 1.91
N SER A 247 7.09 -11.33 2.40
CA SER A 247 6.22 -11.21 3.57
C SER A 247 7.02 -10.79 4.80
N GLN A 248 8.17 -11.43 5.06
CA GLN A 248 9.09 -11.08 6.16
C GLN A 248 9.54 -9.61 6.09
N LEU A 249 9.87 -9.09 4.89
CA LEU A 249 10.19 -7.66 4.73
C LEU A 249 9.04 -6.74 5.15
N GLY A 250 7.78 -7.17 5.06
CA GLY A 250 6.61 -6.38 5.48
C GLY A 250 6.23 -6.53 6.95
N HIS A 251 6.98 -7.33 7.71
CA HIS A 251 6.81 -7.50 9.15
C HIS A 251 7.93 -6.74 9.89
N ARG A 252 7.59 -6.01 10.95
CA ARG A 252 8.58 -5.22 11.71
C ARG A 252 9.31 -5.99 12.83
N ALA A 253 8.68 -7.05 13.33
CA ALA A 253 9.07 -7.74 14.57
C ALA A 253 8.61 -9.23 14.64
N ASP A 254 8.82 -10.03 13.61
CA ASP A 254 8.49 -11.48 13.61
C ASP A 254 9.64 -12.33 14.14
N GLY A 255 10.85 -11.78 14.25
CA GLY A 255 12.06 -12.45 14.71
C GLY A 255 12.56 -13.55 13.78
N GLN A 256 12.05 -13.64 12.55
CA GLN A 256 12.48 -14.63 11.58
C GLN A 256 13.75 -14.19 10.87
N LEU A 257 14.59 -15.15 10.50
CA LEU A 257 15.72 -14.89 9.62
C LEU A 257 15.18 -14.71 8.20
N ILE A 258 15.64 -13.66 7.52
CA ILE A 258 15.43 -13.49 6.09
C ILE A 258 16.24 -14.57 5.39
N GLU A 259 15.56 -15.46 4.70
CA GLU A 259 16.19 -16.40 3.78
C GLU A 259 16.69 -15.59 2.58
N GLU A 260 18.02 -15.55 2.38
CA GLU A 260 18.59 -14.94 1.18
C GLU A 260 18.11 -15.72 -0.05
N PRO A 261 17.75 -15.03 -1.14
CA PRO A 261 17.41 -15.70 -2.37
C PRO A 261 18.67 -16.37 -2.94
N ASP A 262 18.61 -17.69 -3.15
CA ASP A 262 19.59 -18.45 -3.95
C ASP A 262 19.71 -17.89 -5.38
#